data_AF-A0A453CYW4-F1
#
_entry.id   AF-A0A453CYW4-F1
#
_cell.length_a   1.000
_cell.length_b   1.000
_cell.length_c   1.000
_cell.angle_alpha   90.00
_cell.angle_beta   90.00
_cell.angle_gamma   90.00
#
_symmetry.space_group_name_H-M   'P 1'
#
loop_
_entity.id
_entity.type
_entity.pdbx_description
1 polymer ?
#
loop_
_entity_poly.entity_id
_entity_poly.type
_entity_poly.pdbx_seq_one_letter_code
_entity_poly.pdbx_strand_id
1 'polypeptide(L)'
;MAFDLYRAAASLYVKLEKYSDAAAFHLRLGSAADKCNAVNSQCKAYLSAIIIYLYAHDFQQAQKCYNDCSEVQGFLSSDQNRCAMKLLSAYEEGDAEEIKRAAQSSAINHLDHVVIRLARKLPTGDLQAIKKDVGGDDGDSLDEDDLT
;
A
#
# COMPACT_ATOMS: atom_id res chain seq x y z
N MET A 1 -8.73 23.36 -4.41
CA MET A 1 -8.67 23.51 -5.89
C MET A 1 -7.53 22.70 -6.51
N ALA A 2 -6.24 22.92 -6.16
CA ALA A 2 -5.15 22.14 -6.75
C ALA A 2 -5.15 20.65 -6.34
N PHE A 3 -5.36 20.35 -5.05
CA PHE A 3 -5.41 18.95 -4.57
C PHE A 3 -6.59 18.17 -5.14
N ASP A 4 -7.73 18.83 -5.34
CA ASP A 4 -8.93 18.21 -5.90
C ASP A 4 -8.71 17.78 -7.35
N LEU A 5 -7.90 18.52 -8.11
CA LEU A 5 -7.51 18.14 -9.48
C LEU A 5 -6.67 16.85 -9.49
N TYR A 6 -5.69 16.73 -8.60
CA TYR A 6 -4.89 15.49 -8.48
C TYR A 6 -5.78 14.29 -8.11
N ARG A 7 -6.70 14.46 -7.15
CA ARG A 7 -7.64 13.40 -6.74
C ARG A 7 -8.60 13.01 -7.86
N ALA A 8 -9.09 13.99 -8.62
CA ALA A 8 -9.96 13.75 -9.77
C ALA A 8 -9.21 13.00 -10.89
N ALA A 9 -7.97 13.41 -11.19
CA ALA A 9 -7.12 12.73 -12.15
C ALA A 9 -6.83 11.29 -11.71
N ALA A 10 -6.35 11.07 -10.47
CA ALA A 10 -6.10 9.73 -9.94
C ALA A 10 -7.35 8.83 -10.01
N SER A 11 -8.52 9.39 -9.66
CA SER A 11 -9.80 8.68 -9.77
C SER A 11 -10.14 8.27 -11.21
N LEU A 12 -9.79 9.10 -12.20
CA LEU A 12 -9.96 8.76 -13.62
C LEU A 12 -9.01 7.62 -14.02
N TYR A 13 -7.73 7.69 -13.64
CA TYR A 13 -6.76 6.63 -13.94
C TYR A 13 -7.13 5.29 -13.31
N VAL A 14 -7.68 5.28 -12.08
CA VAL A 14 -8.22 4.04 -11.47
C VAL A 14 -9.38 3.47 -12.29
N LYS A 15 -10.29 4.32 -12.80
CA LYS A 15 -11.41 3.88 -13.66
C LYS A 15 -10.95 3.36 -15.01
N LEU A 16 -9.81 3.84 -15.51
CA LEU A 16 -9.15 3.35 -16.73
C LEU A 16 -8.24 2.15 -16.46
N GLU A 17 -8.22 1.63 -15.24
CA GLU A 17 -7.37 0.50 -14.80
C GLU A 17 -5.86 0.76 -14.96
N LYS A 18 -5.48 2.04 -15.05
CA LYS A 18 -4.09 2.51 -15.10
C LYS A 18 -3.57 2.78 -13.70
N TYR A 19 -3.38 1.70 -12.93
CA TYR A 19 -3.08 1.79 -11.50
C TYR A 19 -1.73 2.45 -11.19
N SER A 20 -0.68 2.15 -11.96
CA SER A 20 0.64 2.77 -11.77
C SER A 20 0.59 4.29 -11.98
N ASP A 21 -0.13 4.75 -13.00
CA ASP A 21 -0.36 6.18 -13.23
C ASP A 21 -1.15 6.81 -12.06
N ALA A 22 -2.21 6.15 -11.60
CA ALA A 22 -3.01 6.62 -10.48
C ALA A 22 -2.17 6.79 -9.19
N ALA A 23 -1.32 5.81 -8.88
CA ALA A 23 -0.41 5.88 -7.74
C ALA A 23 0.61 7.03 -7.90
N ALA A 24 1.17 7.22 -9.10
CA ALA A 24 2.07 8.33 -9.39
C ALA A 24 1.39 9.70 -9.20
N PHE A 25 0.10 9.85 -9.55
CA PHE A 25 -0.66 11.07 -9.27
C PHE A 25 -0.87 11.31 -7.77
N HIS A 26 -1.08 10.26 -6.97
CA HIS A 26 -1.13 10.38 -5.52
C HIS A 26 0.24 10.76 -4.92
N LEU A 27 1.35 10.23 -5.44
CA LEU A 27 2.69 10.66 -5.01
C LEU A 27 2.95 12.13 -5.33
N ARG A 28 2.59 12.59 -6.54
CA ARG A 28 2.67 14.02 -6.91
C ARG A 28 1.81 14.90 -6.02
N LEU A 29 0.60 14.43 -5.65
CA LEU A 29 -0.23 15.10 -4.65
C LEU A 29 0.47 15.19 -3.30
N GLY A 30 1.11 14.11 -2.84
CA GLY A 30 1.87 14.09 -1.60
C GLY A 30 3.02 15.09 -1.60
N SER A 31 3.83 15.13 -2.66
CA SER A 31 4.90 16.12 -2.81
C SER A 31 4.38 17.57 -2.91
N ALA A 32 3.23 17.79 -3.53
CA ALA A 32 2.60 19.11 -3.57
C ALA A 32 2.07 19.52 -2.19
N ALA A 33 1.48 18.59 -1.44
CA ALA A 33 1.00 18.81 -0.09
C ALA A 33 2.15 19.12 0.87
N ASP A 34 3.30 18.46 0.73
CA ASP A 34 4.52 18.73 1.48
C ASP A 34 4.97 20.19 1.35
N LYS A 35 5.05 20.69 0.12
CA LYS A 35 5.42 22.08 -0.20
C LYS A 35 4.44 23.11 0.39
N CYS A 36 3.21 22.69 0.69
CA CYS A 36 2.19 23.52 1.31
C CYS A 36 2.06 23.28 2.82
N ASN A 37 2.95 22.51 3.45
CA ASN A 37 2.88 22.08 4.85
C ASN A 37 1.55 21.37 5.21
N ALA A 38 0.91 20.73 4.23
CA ALA A 38 -0.37 20.05 4.40
C ALA A 38 -0.18 18.56 4.75
N VAL A 39 0.47 18.29 5.89
CA VAL A 39 0.91 16.95 6.33
C VAL A 39 -0.21 15.91 6.29
N ASN A 40 -1.41 16.25 6.78
CA ASN A 40 -2.55 15.32 6.74
C ASN A 40 -2.94 14.89 5.32
N SER A 41 -2.84 15.80 4.34
CA SER A 41 -3.12 15.47 2.94
C SER A 41 -2.00 14.66 2.32
N GLN A 42 -0.75 14.97 2.67
CA GLN A 42 0.43 14.22 2.26
C GLN A 42 0.36 12.76 2.72
N CYS A 43 0.13 12.51 4.01
CA CYS A 43 0.11 11.15 4.56
C CYS A 43 -1.00 10.29 3.94
N LYS A 44 -2.18 10.88 3.72
CA LYS A 44 -3.28 10.22 3.01
C LYS A 44 -2.93 9.89 1.56
N ALA A 45 -2.22 10.78 0.87
CA ALA A 45 -1.80 10.56 -0.50
C ALA A 45 -0.79 9.41 -0.61
N TYR A 46 0.18 9.34 0.31
CA TYR A 46 1.15 8.24 0.37
C TYR A 46 0.50 6.89 0.66
N LEU A 47 -0.38 6.81 1.67
CA LEU A 47 -1.13 5.57 1.92
C LEU A 47 -1.99 5.16 0.71
N SER A 48 -2.59 6.12 0.02
CA SER A 48 -3.37 5.85 -1.19
C SER A 48 -2.53 5.23 -2.30
N ALA A 49 -1.32 5.74 -2.53
CA ALA A 49 -0.41 5.18 -3.53
C ALA A 49 -0.03 3.72 -3.22
N ILE A 50 0.31 3.43 -1.96
CA ILE A 50 0.64 2.07 -1.50
C ILE A 50 -0.53 1.10 -1.73
N ILE A 51 -1.75 1.49 -1.35
CA ILE A 51 -2.96 0.68 -1.56
C ILE A 51 -3.20 0.40 -3.06
N ILE A 52 -2.97 1.39 -3.92
CA ILE A 52 -3.15 1.22 -5.37
C ILE A 52 -2.13 0.23 -5.93
N TYR A 53 -0.87 0.26 -5.51
CA TYR A 53 0.13 -0.71 -5.94
C TYR A 53 -0.19 -2.14 -5.45
N LEU A 54 -0.62 -2.29 -4.20
CA LEU A 54 -1.08 -3.57 -3.66
C LEU A 54 -2.27 -4.12 -4.45
N TYR A 55 -3.23 -3.26 -4.79
CA TYR A 55 -4.36 -3.65 -5.63
C TYR A 55 -3.92 -4.08 -7.04
N ALA A 56 -2.88 -3.45 -7.58
CA ALA A 56 -2.30 -3.77 -8.88
C ALA A 56 -1.39 -5.02 -8.86
N HIS A 57 -1.32 -5.73 -7.73
CA HIS A 57 -0.45 -6.90 -7.53
C HIS A 57 1.05 -6.61 -7.65
N ASP A 58 1.44 -5.35 -7.49
CA ASP A 58 2.83 -4.91 -7.56
C ASP A 58 3.36 -4.66 -6.15
N PHE A 59 3.63 -5.76 -5.43
CA PHE A 59 4.10 -5.70 -4.05
C PHE A 59 5.47 -5.03 -3.94
N GLN A 60 6.38 -5.29 -4.89
CA GLN A 60 7.71 -4.68 -4.91
C GLN A 60 7.62 -3.15 -5.03
N GLN A 61 6.78 -2.64 -5.92
CA GLN A 61 6.57 -1.21 -6.08
C GLN A 61 5.85 -0.60 -4.87
N ALA A 62 4.93 -1.33 -4.22
CA ALA A 62 4.29 -0.91 -2.98
C ALA A 62 5.31 -0.78 -1.83
N GLN A 63 6.19 -1.76 -1.66
CA GLN A 63 7.24 -1.75 -0.64
C GLN A 63 8.24 -0.62 -0.88
N LYS A 64 8.67 -0.44 -2.13
CA LYS A 64 9.53 0.69 -2.53
C LYS A 64 8.87 2.02 -2.21
N CYS A 65 7.61 2.19 -2.59
CA CYS A 65 6.83 3.38 -2.30
C CYS A 65 6.77 3.66 -0.79
N TYR A 66 6.58 2.64 0.04
CA TYR A 66 6.58 2.77 1.49
C TYR A 66 7.93 3.21 2.05
N ASN A 67 9.03 2.59 1.59
CA ASN A 67 10.38 2.94 2.03
C ASN A 67 10.69 4.41 1.72
N ASP A 68 10.43 4.84 0.48
CA ASP A 68 10.61 6.23 0.04
C ASP A 68 9.76 7.21 0.88
N CYS A 69 8.49 6.85 1.16
CA CYS A 69 7.60 7.71 1.97
C CYS A 69 8.00 7.76 3.45
N SER A 70 8.63 6.70 3.98
CA SER A 70 9.04 6.60 5.39
C SER A 70 10.21 7.51 5.74
N GLU A 71 10.96 8.00 4.75
CA GLU A 71 11.98 9.04 4.95
C GLU A 71 11.36 10.38 5.39
N VAL A 72 10.08 10.60 5.10
CA VAL A 72 9.35 11.80 5.50
C VAL A 72 8.86 11.66 6.95
N GLN A 73 9.43 12.46 7.87
CA GLN A 73 9.11 12.43 9.30
C GLN A 73 7.61 12.59 9.61
N GLY A 74 6.91 13.45 8.85
CA GLY A 74 5.47 13.64 8.99
C GLY A 74 4.66 12.39 8.64
N PHE A 75 5.13 11.58 7.69
CA PHE A 75 4.52 10.30 7.37
C PHE A 75 4.89 9.24 8.41
N LEU A 76 6.18 9.11 8.77
CA LEU A 76 6.68 8.09 9.69
C LEU A 76 5.92 8.05 11.03
N SER A 77 5.57 9.23 11.56
CA SER A 77 4.83 9.38 12.82
C SER A 77 3.30 9.25 12.69
N SER A 78 2.77 9.09 11.47
CA SER A 78 1.33 9.14 11.18
C SER A 78 0.59 7.81 11.39
N ASP A 79 -0.73 7.91 11.56
CA ASP A 79 -1.65 6.76 11.55
C ASP A 79 -1.63 6.03 10.19
N GLN A 80 -1.40 6.78 9.11
CA GLN A 80 -1.30 6.25 7.75
C GLN A 80 -0.09 5.33 7.60
N ASN A 81 1.06 5.70 8.19
CA ASN A 81 2.25 4.84 8.21
C ASN A 81 2.01 3.55 8.98
N ARG A 82 1.40 3.62 10.18
CA ARG A 82 1.04 2.43 10.96
C ARG A 82 0.09 1.50 10.20
N CYS A 83 -0.83 2.06 9.42
CA CYS A 83 -1.71 1.28 8.55
C CYS A 83 -0.95 0.66 7.36
N ALA A 84 -0.06 1.42 6.72
CA ALA A 84 0.73 0.94 5.59
C ALA A 84 1.64 -0.22 6.01
N MET A 85 2.36 -0.07 7.12
CA MET A 85 3.23 -1.10 7.69
C MET A 85 2.44 -2.39 7.98
N LYS A 86 1.28 -2.28 8.64
CA LYS A 86 0.42 -3.44 8.91
C LYS A 86 -0.05 -4.15 7.65
N LEU A 87 -0.43 -3.39 6.61
CA LEU A 87 -0.81 -3.95 5.33
C LEU A 87 0.36 -4.72 4.72
N LEU A 88 1.53 -4.08 4.62
CA LEU A 88 2.70 -4.70 3.98
C LEU A 88 3.13 -5.96 4.71
N SER A 89 3.28 -5.93 6.04
CA SER A 89 3.64 -7.13 6.81
C SER A 89 2.63 -8.27 6.66
N ALA A 90 1.32 -7.96 6.62
CA ALA A 90 0.31 -9.00 6.38
C ALA A 90 0.40 -9.60 4.96
N TYR A 91 0.81 -8.82 3.96
CA TYR A 91 1.11 -9.34 2.62
C TYR A 91 2.38 -10.19 2.60
N GLU A 92 3.43 -9.82 3.33
CA GLU A 92 4.67 -10.61 3.47
C GLU A 92 4.41 -11.95 4.16
N GLU A 93 3.57 -11.96 5.21
CA GLU A 93 3.22 -13.17 5.97
C GLU A 93 2.20 -14.07 5.25
N GLY A 94 1.51 -13.50 4.24
CA GLY A 94 0.41 -14.14 3.53
C GLY A 94 -0.89 -14.22 4.35
N ASP A 95 -1.06 -13.36 5.36
CA ASP A 95 -2.23 -13.34 6.24
C ASP A 95 -3.41 -12.56 5.60
N ALA A 96 -4.28 -13.29 4.91
CA ALA A 96 -5.46 -12.72 4.27
C ALA A 96 -6.45 -12.06 5.24
N GLU A 97 -6.54 -12.51 6.50
CA GLU A 97 -7.50 -11.97 7.47
C GLU A 97 -6.99 -10.66 8.06
N GLU A 98 -5.70 -10.57 8.36
CA GLU A 98 -5.11 -9.31 8.83
C GLU A 98 -5.10 -8.26 7.70
N ILE A 99 -4.90 -8.65 6.42
CA ILE A 99 -5.07 -7.74 5.27
C ILE A 99 -6.49 -7.16 5.25
N LYS A 100 -7.53 -8.02 5.33
CA LYS A 100 -8.93 -7.57 5.34
C LYS A 100 -9.18 -6.62 6.49
N ARG A 101 -8.69 -6.94 7.68
CA ARG A 101 -8.86 -6.11 8.89
C ARG A 101 -8.17 -4.75 8.74
N ALA A 102 -6.92 -4.73 8.29
CA ALA A 102 -6.16 -3.50 8.05
C ALA A 102 -6.85 -2.62 6.99
N ALA A 103 -7.39 -3.24 5.93
CA ALA A 103 -8.18 -2.57 4.90
C ALA A 103 -9.47 -1.89 5.41
N GLN A 104 -9.95 -2.24 6.61
CA GLN A 104 -11.12 -1.61 7.24
C GLN A 104 -10.78 -0.47 8.20
N SER A 105 -9.50 -0.21 8.42
CA SER A 105 -9.04 0.76 9.42
C SER A 105 -9.57 2.17 9.18
N SER A 106 -9.67 2.95 10.25
CA SER A 106 -10.06 4.36 10.19
C SER A 106 -9.10 5.19 9.32
N ALA A 107 -7.82 4.82 9.25
CA ALA A 107 -6.83 5.48 8.39
C ALA A 107 -7.22 5.41 6.91
N ILE A 108 -7.85 4.31 6.50
CA ILE A 108 -8.34 4.09 5.13
C ILE A 108 -9.71 4.72 4.92
N ASN A 109 -10.60 4.68 5.92
CA ASN A 109 -11.96 5.21 5.79
C ASN A 109 -12.03 6.73 5.54
N HIS A 110 -10.94 7.46 5.77
CA HIS A 110 -10.83 8.90 5.50
C HIS A 110 -10.03 9.23 4.23
N LEU A 111 -9.77 8.24 3.37
CA LEU A 111 -9.19 8.41 2.04
C LEU A 111 -10.27 8.74 1.00
N ASP A 112 -9.84 8.96 -0.24
CA ASP A 112 -10.77 9.16 -1.35
C ASP A 112 -11.60 7.90 -1.61
N HIS A 113 -12.89 8.08 -1.91
CA HIS A 113 -13.85 6.98 -2.05
C HIS A 113 -13.40 5.89 -3.04
N VAL A 114 -12.69 6.27 -4.10
CA VAL A 114 -12.13 5.32 -5.07
C VAL A 114 -11.08 4.42 -4.41
N VAL A 115 -10.19 4.98 -3.61
CA VAL A 115 -9.14 4.24 -2.90
C VAL A 115 -9.74 3.35 -1.82
N ILE A 116 -10.75 3.84 -1.08
CA ILE A 116 -11.50 3.04 -0.12
C ILE A 116 -12.06 1.79 -0.80
N ARG A 117 -12.68 1.94 -1.97
CA ARG A 117 -13.24 0.81 -2.71
C ARG A 117 -12.17 -0.20 -3.14
N LEU A 118 -10.99 0.26 -3.55
CA LEU A 118 -9.86 -0.63 -3.86
C LEU A 118 -9.38 -1.37 -2.61
N ALA A 119 -9.19 -0.67 -1.50
CA ALA A 119 -8.78 -1.27 -0.23
C ALA A 119 -9.76 -2.37 0.22
N ARG A 120 -11.07 -2.16 0.07
CA ARG A 120 -12.10 -3.16 0.43
C ARG A 120 -12.08 -4.43 -0.41
N LYS A 121 -11.37 -4.44 -1.54
CA LYS A 121 -11.18 -5.63 -2.37
C LYS A 121 -9.93 -6.42 -2.01
N LEU A 122 -9.04 -5.87 -1.17
CA LEU A 122 -7.85 -6.60 -0.70
C LEU A 122 -8.27 -7.74 0.24
N PRO A 123 -7.54 -8.88 0.25
CA PRO A 123 -6.34 -9.16 -0.52
C PRO A 123 -6.60 -9.42 -2.01
N THR A 124 -5.69 -8.95 -2.85
CA THR A 124 -5.72 -9.17 -4.30
C THR A 124 -4.37 -9.69 -4.76
N GLY A 125 -4.35 -10.79 -5.51
CA GLY A 125 -3.13 -11.39 -6.06
C GLY A 125 -2.80 -12.72 -5.41
N ASP A 126 -1.66 -13.30 -5.81
CA ASP A 126 -1.16 -14.53 -5.20
C ASP A 126 -0.29 -14.22 -3.98
N LEU A 127 -0.91 -14.29 -2.79
CA LEU A 127 -0.24 -14.05 -1.52
C LEU A 127 0.88 -15.06 -1.23
N GLN A 128 0.78 -16.29 -1.76
CA GLN A 128 1.80 -17.31 -1.55
C GLN A 128 3.04 -17.02 -2.41
N ALA A 129 2.84 -16.53 -3.63
CA ALA A 129 3.94 -16.05 -4.46
C ALA A 129 4.67 -14.87 -3.79
N ILE A 130 3.93 -13.89 -3.26
CA ILE A 130 4.54 -12.75 -2.55
C ILE A 130 5.32 -13.22 -1.33
N LYS A 131 4.74 -14.09 -0.51
CA LYS A 131 5.42 -14.67 0.66
C LYS A 131 6.70 -15.41 0.27
N LYS A 132 6.67 -16.19 -0.80
CA LYS A 132 7.84 -16.93 -1.31
C LYS A 132 8.93 -15.99 -1.84
N ASP A 133 8.53 -14.93 -2.54
CA ASP A 133 9.46 -13.93 -3.09
C ASP A 133 10.12 -13.08 -1.99
N VAL A 134 9.41 -12.81 -0.90
CA VAL A 134 9.92 -12.03 0.25
C VAL A 134 10.71 -12.92 1.23
N GLY A 135 10.19 -14.09 1.57
CA GLY A 135 10.75 -15.03 2.54
C GLY A 135 11.77 -15.98 1.94
N GLY A 136 12.59 -15.51 1.00
CA GLY A 136 13.47 -16.33 0.15
C GLY A 136 13.98 -17.62 0.80
N ASP A 137 13.58 -18.75 0.22
CA ASP A 137 14.25 -20.05 0.36
C ASP A 137 14.54 -20.56 1.79
N ASP A 138 13.61 -20.44 2.74
CA ASP A 138 13.70 -21.21 3.98
C ASP A 138 13.09 -22.62 3.80
N GLY A 139 13.89 -23.50 3.19
CA GLY A 139 14.10 -24.87 3.67
C GLY A 139 12.95 -25.87 3.53
N ASP A 140 12.54 -26.17 2.29
CA ASP A 140 11.82 -27.41 1.99
C ASP A 140 12.83 -28.57 1.85
N SER A 141 13.47 -28.96 2.97
CA SER A 141 14.14 -30.27 3.14
C SER A 141 14.61 -30.46 4.59
N LEU A 142 13.68 -30.76 5.50
CA LEU A 142 14.02 -31.60 6.64
C LEU A 142 13.38 -32.96 6.35
N ASP A 143 14.06 -33.75 5.52
CA ASP A 143 13.81 -35.20 5.44
C ASP A 143 14.14 -35.80 6.81
N GLU A 144 13.10 -35.98 7.62
CA GLU A 144 13.11 -36.86 8.78
C GLU A 144 13.19 -38.30 8.28
N ASP A 145 14.40 -38.84 8.02
CA ASP A 145 14.70 -40.28 8.03
C ASP A 145 16.15 -40.53 7.57
N ASP A 146 17.15 -40.42 8.46
CA ASP A 146 18.32 -41.34 8.46
C ASP A 146 19.22 -41.16 9.69
N LEU A 147 18.77 -41.56 10.89
CA LEU A 147 19.66 -41.91 12.01
C LEU A 147 19.00 -42.98 12.88
N THR A 148 18.90 -44.20 12.35
CA THR A 148 18.80 -45.44 13.13
C THR A 148 20.11 -46.22 13.09
#